data_AF-A0AAW9FQ69-F1
#
_entry.id   AF-A0AAW9FQ69-F1
#
_cell.length_a   1.000
_cell.length_b   1.000
_cell.length_c   1.000
_cell.angle_alpha   90.00
_cell.angle_beta   90.00
_cell.angle_gamma   90.00
#
_symmetry.space_group_name_H-M   'P 1'
#
loop_
_entity.id
_entity.type
_entity.pdbx_description
1 polymer ?
#
loop_
_entity_poly.entity_id
_entity_poly.type
_entity_poly.pdbx_seq_one_letter_code
_entity_poly.pdbx_strand_id
1 'polypeptide(L)'
;MDFLTPTLSTTPVWLPSLPGWALARGREADEASAAFAAGIALKSLGDLIQSDLPWLGCWRDRLALKSAEVAAKMVGRAEEESAIRDAVLLTSTGDDPGPAGKMFLATRLLVRRSGPIGSLVVKELADLLQLRWDDALALIPDVVDSAIQSGRAPPFVAADLIATICAARPDAEVLALGLADMVLAQKLKWSKPVPLLLPERFGPAFRTIGGRGRVRPGEPAYPRAICLAVVGGVEAALRSGTDIDRRAARLIAVAPKVRTKGADAVIQKLFSEDAVSASAPGSHLSRWAATRLFDRLESFDAVRELSGRPSFRIFGL
;
A
#
# COMPACT_ATOMS: atom_id res chain seq x y z
N MET A 1 -25.12 19.62 41.39
CA MET A 1 -25.64 19.28 40.05
C MET A 1 -24.49 19.49 39.10
N ASP A 2 -23.69 18.46 38.88
CA ASP A 2 -22.55 18.52 37.98
C ASP A 2 -23.02 18.12 36.59
N PHE A 3 -23.07 19.08 35.69
CA PHE A 3 -23.32 18.84 34.28
C PHE A 3 -22.08 18.15 33.70
N LEU A 4 -22.21 16.83 33.48
CA LEU A 4 -21.28 16.07 32.65
C LEU A 4 -21.38 16.63 31.22
N THR A 5 -20.40 17.46 30.86
CA THR A 5 -20.17 17.88 29.48
C THR A 5 -19.93 16.62 28.65
N PRO A 6 -20.69 16.37 27.57
CA PRO A 6 -20.35 15.27 26.67
C PRO A 6 -19.00 15.59 26.05
N THR A 7 -18.00 14.74 26.30
CA THR A 7 -16.79 14.72 25.49
C THR A 7 -17.23 14.42 24.07
N LEU A 8 -17.30 15.44 23.23
CA LEU A 8 -17.40 15.28 21.78
C LEU A 8 -16.19 14.44 21.38
N SER A 9 -16.41 13.14 21.14
CA SER A 9 -15.45 12.31 20.44
C SER A 9 -15.35 12.90 19.04
N THR A 10 -14.42 13.83 18.85
CA THR A 10 -14.07 14.34 17.53
C THR A 10 -13.44 13.17 16.79
N THR A 11 -14.26 12.40 16.08
CA THR A 11 -13.76 11.39 15.15
C THR A 11 -12.87 12.16 14.19
N PRO A 12 -11.59 11.83 14.05
CA PRO A 12 -10.70 12.58 13.17
C PRO A 12 -11.29 12.50 11.76
N VAL A 13 -11.66 13.67 11.24
CA VAL A 13 -12.34 13.80 9.95
C VAL A 13 -11.27 13.73 8.88
N TRP A 14 -11.15 12.58 8.24
CA TRP A 14 -10.42 12.43 6.99
C TRP A 14 -11.39 12.52 5.82
N LEU A 15 -10.91 13.00 4.66
CA LEU A 15 -11.75 13.17 3.48
C LEU A 15 -11.65 11.94 2.58
N PRO A 16 -12.78 11.33 2.15
CA PRO A 16 -12.79 10.14 1.29
C PRO A 16 -12.37 10.44 -0.16
N SER A 17 -12.28 11.72 -0.52
CA SER A 17 -11.87 12.18 -1.85
C SER A 17 -11.12 13.51 -1.75
N LEU A 18 -10.28 13.79 -2.73
CA LEU A 18 -9.64 15.10 -2.84
C LEU A 18 -10.68 16.20 -3.11
N PRO A 19 -10.44 17.45 -2.68
CA PRO A 19 -11.30 18.57 -3.02
C PRO A 19 -11.38 18.75 -4.55
N GLY A 20 -12.58 19.01 -5.08
CA GLY A 20 -12.79 19.14 -6.54
C GLY A 20 -12.08 20.32 -7.23
N TRP A 21 -11.39 21.18 -6.47
CA TRP A 21 -10.53 22.25 -6.98
C TRP A 21 -9.04 21.88 -6.97
N ALA A 22 -8.66 20.72 -6.40
CA ALA A 22 -7.26 20.29 -6.28
C ALA A 22 -6.61 20.00 -7.64
N LEU A 23 -7.40 19.60 -8.64
CA LEU A 23 -6.97 19.45 -10.02
C LEU A 23 -7.55 20.57 -10.89
N ALA A 24 -6.68 21.23 -11.67
CA ALA A 24 -7.09 22.20 -12.66
C ALA A 24 -8.00 21.52 -13.70
N ARG A 25 -9.24 22.02 -13.87
CA ARG A 25 -10.17 21.45 -14.84
C ARG A 25 -9.77 21.81 -16.27
N GLY A 26 -9.68 20.80 -17.14
CA GLY A 26 -9.76 20.98 -18.60
C GLY A 26 -8.50 21.38 -19.36
N ARG A 27 -7.33 21.56 -18.71
CA ARG A 27 -6.04 21.74 -19.39
C ARG A 27 -5.03 20.70 -18.90
N GLU A 28 -4.07 20.33 -19.75
CA GLU A 28 -2.90 19.59 -19.27
C GLU A 28 -2.23 20.42 -18.19
N ALA A 29 -2.20 19.92 -16.95
CA ALA A 29 -1.55 20.61 -15.84
C ALA A 29 -0.07 20.80 -16.18
N ASP A 30 0.49 21.99 -16.01
CA ASP A 30 1.94 22.17 -16.05
C ASP A 30 2.61 21.56 -14.80
N GLU A 31 3.94 21.59 -14.72
CA GLU A 31 4.65 21.01 -13.58
C GLU A 31 4.27 21.68 -12.26
N ALA A 32 4.13 23.01 -12.24
CA ALA A 32 3.76 23.76 -11.05
C ALA A 32 2.36 23.39 -10.55
N SER A 33 1.37 23.30 -11.45
CA SER A 33 0.01 22.88 -11.13
C SER A 33 -0.05 21.42 -10.66
N ALA A 34 0.73 20.53 -11.29
CA ALA A 34 0.84 19.14 -10.87
C ALA A 34 1.46 19.03 -9.46
N ALA A 35 2.51 19.79 -9.18
CA ALA A 35 3.14 19.82 -7.86
C ALA A 35 2.22 20.38 -6.77
N PHE A 36 1.46 21.44 -7.08
CA PHE A 36 0.44 21.98 -6.18
C PHE A 36 -0.64 20.94 -5.85
N ALA A 37 -1.17 20.25 -6.87
CA ALA A 37 -2.14 19.18 -6.70
C ALA A 37 -1.58 18.01 -5.86
N ALA A 38 -0.34 17.59 -6.13
CA ALA A 38 0.34 16.56 -5.36
C ALA A 38 0.52 16.96 -3.89
N GLY A 39 0.82 18.23 -3.61
CA GLY A 39 0.89 18.76 -2.24
C GLY A 39 -0.44 18.65 -1.49
N ILE A 40 -1.55 18.99 -2.14
CA ILE A 40 -2.90 18.83 -1.57
C ILE A 40 -3.19 17.36 -1.31
N ALA A 41 -2.88 16.49 -2.27
CA ALA A 41 -3.10 15.07 -2.16
C ALA A 41 -2.34 14.45 -0.98
N LEU A 42 -1.04 14.74 -0.88
CA LEU A 42 -0.20 14.26 0.24
C LEU A 42 -0.67 14.80 1.58
N LYS A 43 -1.15 16.06 1.65
CA LYS A 43 -1.76 16.61 2.86
C LYS A 43 -3.00 15.81 3.26
N SER A 44 -3.94 15.61 2.34
CA SER A 44 -5.18 14.86 2.61
C SER A 44 -4.90 13.41 3.03
N LEU A 45 -3.91 12.76 2.42
CA LEU A 45 -3.47 11.43 2.84
C LEU A 45 -2.84 11.46 4.23
N GLY A 46 -2.06 12.51 4.53
CA GLY A 46 -1.49 12.75 5.85
C GLY A 46 -2.54 12.86 6.94
N ASP A 47 -3.67 13.54 6.69
CA ASP A 47 -4.79 13.63 7.64
C ASP A 47 -5.36 12.24 7.96
N LEU A 48 -5.54 11.38 6.95
CA LEU A 48 -5.99 10.00 7.13
C LEU A 48 -4.98 9.19 7.98
N ILE A 49 -3.69 9.33 7.69
CA ILE A 49 -2.64 8.62 8.45
C ILE A 49 -2.60 9.08 9.92
N GLN A 50 -2.75 10.39 10.16
CA GLN A 50 -2.78 10.97 11.50
C GLN A 50 -4.05 10.64 12.29
N SER A 51 -5.11 10.21 11.61
CA SER A 51 -6.35 9.76 12.24
C SER A 51 -6.18 8.45 13.03
N ASP A 52 -5.04 7.75 12.85
CA ASP A 52 -4.64 6.54 13.57
C ASP A 52 -5.74 5.47 13.65
N LEU A 53 -6.45 5.27 12.54
CA LEU A 53 -7.55 4.34 12.47
C LEU A 53 -7.03 2.90 12.59
N PRO A 54 -7.73 2.01 13.31
CA PRO A 54 -7.25 0.66 13.60
C PRO A 54 -7.00 -0.16 12.32
N TRP A 55 -7.74 0.11 11.25
CA TRP A 55 -7.67 -0.61 9.98
C TRP A 55 -6.55 -0.14 9.03
N LEU A 56 -5.75 0.87 9.41
CA LEU A 56 -4.68 1.42 8.56
C LEU A 56 -3.61 0.38 8.16
N GLY A 57 -3.47 -0.71 8.92
CA GLY A 57 -2.60 -1.83 8.56
C GLY A 57 -3.14 -2.62 7.37
N CYS A 58 -4.39 -3.08 7.47
CA CYS A 58 -5.14 -3.77 6.42
C CYS A 58 -5.15 -2.96 5.11
N TRP A 59 -5.41 -1.66 5.22
CA TRP A 59 -5.41 -0.76 4.07
C TRP A 59 -4.05 -0.68 3.36
N ARG A 60 -2.94 -0.54 4.11
CA ARG A 60 -1.59 -0.57 3.50
C ARG A 60 -1.27 -1.91 2.86
N ASP A 61 -1.68 -3.01 3.50
CA ASP A 61 -1.45 -4.37 3.01
C ASP A 61 -2.24 -4.62 1.70
N ARG A 62 -3.47 -4.09 1.60
CA ARG A 62 -4.28 -4.12 0.37
C ARG A 62 -3.65 -3.31 -0.76
N LEU A 63 -3.13 -2.12 -0.46
CA LEU A 63 -2.42 -1.31 -1.46
C LEU A 63 -1.08 -1.97 -1.87
N ALA A 64 -0.42 -2.70 -0.97
CA ALA A 64 0.73 -3.53 -1.32
C ALA A 64 0.36 -4.69 -2.24
N LEU A 65 -0.82 -5.29 -2.09
CA LEU A 65 -1.30 -6.33 -3.02
C LEU A 65 -1.53 -5.77 -4.42
N LYS A 66 -2.19 -4.60 -4.54
CA LYS A 66 -2.35 -3.88 -5.81
C LYS A 66 -1.00 -3.55 -6.46
N SER A 67 -0.04 -3.17 -5.64
CA SER A 67 1.33 -2.94 -6.09
C SER A 67 1.96 -4.24 -6.60
N ALA A 68 1.76 -5.37 -5.93
CA ALA A 68 2.30 -6.66 -6.35
C ALA A 68 1.77 -7.10 -7.72
N GLU A 69 0.48 -6.87 -7.99
CA GLU A 69 -0.13 -7.13 -9.30
C GLU A 69 0.54 -6.29 -10.41
N VAL A 70 0.72 -4.99 -10.17
CA VAL A 70 1.40 -4.13 -11.15
C VAL A 70 2.88 -4.51 -11.30
N ALA A 71 3.57 -4.89 -10.23
CA ALA A 71 4.94 -5.39 -10.27
C ALA A 71 5.03 -6.69 -11.10
N ALA A 72 4.11 -7.64 -10.89
CA ALA A 72 4.02 -8.88 -11.67
C ALA A 72 3.85 -8.57 -13.17
N LYS A 73 2.98 -7.62 -13.51
CA LYS A 73 2.79 -7.14 -14.89
C LYS A 73 4.03 -6.50 -15.49
N MET A 74 4.80 -5.75 -14.70
CA MET A 74 6.06 -5.15 -15.16
C MET A 74 7.11 -6.20 -15.54
N VAL A 75 7.09 -7.37 -14.91
CA VAL A 75 7.98 -8.50 -15.22
C VAL A 75 7.34 -9.54 -16.16
N GLY A 76 6.28 -9.14 -16.88
CA GLY A 76 5.67 -9.94 -17.94
C GLY A 76 4.73 -11.05 -17.46
N ARG A 77 4.27 -10.97 -16.20
CA ARG A 77 3.31 -11.92 -15.65
C ARG A 77 1.89 -11.35 -15.61
N ALA A 78 0.90 -12.22 -15.46
CA ALA A 78 -0.52 -11.89 -15.54
C ALA A 78 -1.32 -12.42 -14.35
N GLU A 79 -0.66 -12.73 -13.23
CA GLU A 79 -1.39 -13.10 -12.01
C GLU A 79 -2.14 -11.88 -11.46
N GLU A 80 -3.45 -12.05 -11.25
CA GLU A 80 -4.33 -11.04 -10.65
C GLU A 80 -4.21 -11.05 -9.12
N GLU A 81 -4.75 -10.01 -8.46
CA GLU A 81 -4.75 -9.87 -6.99
C GLU A 81 -5.16 -11.15 -6.23
N SER A 82 -6.16 -11.89 -6.72
CA SER A 82 -6.64 -13.12 -6.07
C SER A 82 -5.61 -14.25 -6.08
N ALA A 83 -4.95 -14.47 -7.21
CA ALA A 83 -3.92 -15.49 -7.35
C ALA A 83 -2.66 -15.13 -6.55
N ILE A 84 -2.28 -13.85 -6.54
CA ILE A 84 -1.16 -13.36 -5.74
C ILE A 84 -1.44 -13.53 -4.23
N ARG A 85 -2.66 -13.21 -3.80
CA ARG A 85 -3.10 -13.39 -2.42
C ARG A 85 -3.07 -14.87 -2.01
N ASP A 86 -3.60 -15.75 -2.85
CA ASP A 86 -3.59 -17.19 -2.61
C ASP A 86 -2.17 -17.75 -2.49
N ALA A 87 -1.25 -17.31 -3.35
CA ALA A 87 0.14 -17.74 -3.33
C ALA A 87 0.80 -17.53 -1.96
N VAL A 88 0.45 -16.46 -1.24
CA VAL A 88 0.97 -16.21 0.12
C VAL A 88 0.13 -16.89 1.19
N LEU A 89 -1.19 -16.79 1.14
CA LEU A 89 -2.07 -17.27 2.23
C LEU A 89 -2.24 -18.79 2.30
N LEU A 90 -1.98 -19.50 1.20
CA LEU A 90 -2.08 -20.96 1.13
C LEU A 90 -0.73 -21.67 1.26
N THR A 91 0.37 -20.92 1.23
CA THR A 91 1.71 -21.45 1.44
C THR A 91 1.97 -21.63 2.94
N SER A 92 2.54 -22.79 3.32
CA SER A 92 2.88 -23.04 4.72
C SER A 92 3.96 -22.08 5.19
N THR A 93 3.97 -21.78 6.50
CA THR A 93 5.01 -20.93 7.09
C THR A 93 6.40 -21.50 6.81
N GLY A 94 7.25 -20.72 6.14
CA GLY A 94 8.64 -21.10 5.83
C GLY A 94 8.84 -21.70 4.44
N ASP A 95 7.76 -22.07 3.75
CA ASP A 95 7.82 -22.55 2.37
C ASP A 95 7.90 -21.40 1.37
N ASP A 96 8.38 -21.68 0.15
CA ASP A 96 8.45 -20.71 -0.94
C ASP A 96 7.05 -20.48 -1.55
N PRO A 97 6.49 -19.25 -1.48
CA PRO A 97 5.17 -18.95 -2.04
C PRO A 97 5.20 -18.76 -3.58
N GLY A 98 6.34 -19.05 -4.21
CA GLY A 98 6.57 -18.90 -5.63
C GLY A 98 6.73 -17.45 -6.07
N PRO A 99 6.92 -17.20 -7.38
CA PRO A 99 7.21 -15.86 -7.89
C PRO A 99 6.12 -14.82 -7.59
N ALA A 100 4.84 -15.17 -7.77
CA ALA A 100 3.72 -14.28 -7.50
C ALA A 100 3.65 -13.90 -6.01
N GLY A 101 3.82 -14.89 -5.12
CA GLY A 101 3.85 -14.63 -3.69
C GLY A 101 5.04 -13.80 -3.25
N LYS A 102 6.24 -14.04 -3.82
CA LYS A 102 7.44 -13.23 -3.55
C LYS A 102 7.27 -11.76 -3.93
N MET A 103 6.55 -11.45 -5.03
CA MET A 103 6.22 -10.06 -5.37
C MET A 103 5.37 -9.40 -4.28
N PHE A 104 4.39 -10.11 -3.73
CA PHE A 104 3.58 -9.59 -2.63
C PHE A 104 4.37 -9.46 -1.34
N LEU A 105 5.26 -10.40 -1.04
CA LEU A 105 6.18 -10.26 0.10
C LEU A 105 7.11 -9.04 -0.07
N ALA A 106 7.60 -8.76 -1.28
CA ALA A 106 8.43 -7.59 -1.54
C ALA A 106 7.69 -6.28 -1.29
N THR A 107 6.47 -6.14 -1.84
CA THR A 107 5.67 -4.93 -1.63
C THR A 107 5.20 -4.80 -0.18
N ARG A 108 4.90 -5.91 0.51
CA ARG A 108 4.60 -5.89 1.95
C ARG A 108 5.79 -5.46 2.79
N LEU A 109 6.99 -5.95 2.47
CA LEU A 109 8.22 -5.57 3.17
C LEU A 109 8.43 -4.06 3.10
N LEU A 110 8.22 -3.45 1.93
CA LEU A 110 8.30 -2.00 1.73
C LEU A 110 7.29 -1.23 2.60
N VAL A 111 6.00 -1.60 2.60
CA VAL A 111 4.96 -0.83 3.31
C VAL A 111 4.93 -1.06 4.83
N ARG A 112 5.45 -2.20 5.29
CA ARG A 112 5.50 -2.54 6.72
C ARG A 112 6.73 -1.97 7.41
N ARG A 113 7.73 -1.51 6.65
CA ARG A 113 8.98 -1.01 7.18
C ARG A 113 8.78 0.33 7.87
N SER A 114 9.42 0.46 9.03
CA SER A 114 9.67 1.73 9.69
C SER A 114 11.20 1.89 9.84
N GLY A 115 11.70 3.09 9.52
CA GLY A 115 13.12 3.42 9.63
C GLY A 115 13.95 3.27 8.35
N PRO A 116 15.28 3.39 8.46
CA PRO A 116 16.19 3.47 7.31
C PRO A 116 16.32 2.14 6.56
N ILE A 117 16.75 2.24 5.29
CA ILE A 117 16.97 1.12 4.39
C ILE A 117 18.47 0.81 4.34
N GLY A 118 18.87 -0.21 5.09
CA GLY A 118 20.24 -0.73 5.04
C GLY A 118 20.42 -1.81 3.96
N SER A 119 21.67 -2.17 3.67
CA SER A 119 22.01 -3.13 2.62
C SER A 119 21.35 -4.51 2.79
N LEU A 120 21.10 -4.96 4.02
CA LEU A 120 20.41 -6.24 4.27
C LEU A 120 18.98 -6.24 3.72
N VAL A 121 18.25 -5.12 3.90
CA VAL A 121 16.89 -4.97 3.39
C VAL A 121 16.90 -4.91 1.86
N VAL A 122 17.89 -4.23 1.27
CA VAL A 122 18.02 -4.19 -0.19
C VAL A 122 18.33 -5.57 -0.76
N LYS A 123 19.16 -6.37 -0.08
CA LYS A 123 19.41 -7.78 -0.47
C LYS A 123 18.13 -8.60 -0.43
N GLU A 124 17.37 -8.51 0.66
CA GLU A 124 16.09 -9.22 0.79
C GLU A 124 15.08 -8.80 -0.30
N LEU A 125 14.98 -7.50 -0.59
CA LEU A 125 14.15 -7.01 -1.69
C LEU A 125 14.65 -7.48 -3.05
N ALA A 126 15.95 -7.49 -3.29
CA ALA A 126 16.54 -8.01 -4.52
C ALA A 126 16.20 -9.50 -4.71
N ASP A 127 16.33 -10.30 -3.66
CA ASP A 127 16.01 -11.73 -3.70
C ASP A 127 14.52 -11.97 -3.99
N LEU A 128 13.62 -11.24 -3.31
CA LEU A 128 12.17 -11.34 -3.54
C LEU A 128 11.77 -10.89 -4.94
N LEU A 129 12.43 -9.83 -5.45
CA LEU A 129 12.20 -9.30 -6.79
C LEU A 129 12.99 -10.03 -7.89
N GLN A 130 13.78 -11.06 -7.54
CA GLN A 130 14.63 -11.84 -8.45
C GLN A 130 15.65 -10.97 -9.22
N LEU A 131 16.19 -9.97 -8.54
CA LEU A 131 17.21 -9.07 -9.06
C LEU A 131 18.58 -9.63 -8.71
N ARG A 132 19.46 -9.77 -9.72
CA ARG A 132 20.84 -10.18 -9.47
C ARG A 132 21.57 -9.10 -8.69
N TRP A 133 22.16 -9.48 -7.56
CA TRP A 133 22.97 -8.58 -6.74
C TRP A 133 24.18 -8.05 -7.51
N ASP A 134 24.41 -6.74 -7.42
CA ASP A 134 25.55 -6.03 -8.00
C ASP A 134 25.89 -4.76 -7.19
N ASP A 135 26.93 -4.05 -7.60
CA ASP A 135 27.39 -2.83 -6.94
C ASP A 135 26.37 -1.69 -7.05
N ALA A 136 25.53 -1.66 -8.11
CA ALA A 136 24.50 -0.66 -8.26
C ALA A 136 23.40 -0.82 -7.19
N LEU A 137 22.99 -2.05 -6.89
CA LEU A 137 22.07 -2.34 -5.79
C LEU A 137 22.74 -2.09 -4.42
N ALA A 138 24.04 -2.32 -4.29
CA ALA A 138 24.76 -2.07 -3.04
C ALA A 138 24.77 -0.58 -2.62
N LEU A 139 24.71 0.34 -3.59
CA LEU A 139 24.69 1.80 -3.37
C LEU A 139 23.29 2.36 -3.03
N ILE A 140 22.22 1.56 -3.15
CA ILE A 140 20.84 2.02 -2.93
C ILE A 140 20.64 2.70 -1.56
N PRO A 141 21.17 2.17 -0.42
CA PRO A 141 21.06 2.85 0.87
C PRO A 141 21.54 4.29 0.85
N ASP A 142 22.71 4.55 0.27
CA ASP A 142 23.33 5.89 0.21
C ASP A 142 22.53 6.84 -0.68
N VAL A 143 21.99 6.33 -1.80
CA VAL A 143 21.12 7.09 -2.71
C VAL A 143 19.79 7.44 -2.00
N VAL A 144 19.21 6.51 -1.24
CA VAL A 144 18.00 6.74 -0.45
C VAL A 144 18.24 7.78 0.66
N ASP A 145 19.35 7.67 1.39
CA ASP A 145 19.71 8.63 2.44
C ASP A 145 19.93 10.04 1.88
N SER A 146 20.62 10.15 0.73
CA SER A 146 20.81 11.41 0.01
C SER A 146 19.47 12.01 -0.44
N ALA A 147 18.54 11.19 -0.92
CA ALA A 147 17.20 11.62 -1.31
C ALA A 147 16.41 12.15 -0.09
N ILE A 148 16.47 11.46 1.05
CA ILE A 148 15.80 11.89 2.28
C ILE A 148 16.32 13.27 2.73
N GLN A 149 17.63 13.52 2.62
CA GLN A 149 18.28 14.78 3.02
C GLN A 149 18.04 15.94 2.05
N SER A 150 17.60 15.67 0.81
CA SER A 150 17.34 16.72 -0.19
C SER A 150 16.35 17.78 0.28
N GLY A 151 16.60 19.06 -0.03
CA GLY A 151 15.67 20.17 0.23
C GLY A 151 14.52 20.30 -0.76
N ARG A 152 14.47 19.47 -1.82
CA ARG A 152 13.41 19.52 -2.83
C ARG A 152 12.08 19.00 -2.29
N ALA A 153 10.98 19.40 -2.93
CA ALA A 153 9.65 18.90 -2.57
C ALA A 153 9.57 17.38 -2.75
N PRO A 154 8.84 16.64 -1.89
CA PRO A 154 8.88 15.18 -1.85
C PRO A 154 8.60 14.47 -3.19
N PRO A 155 7.60 14.87 -4.02
CA PRO A 155 7.38 14.23 -5.32
C PRO A 155 8.57 14.37 -6.29
N PHE A 156 9.28 15.49 -6.24
CA PHE A 156 10.47 15.69 -7.07
C PHE A 156 11.66 14.86 -6.60
N VAL A 157 11.83 14.71 -5.28
CA VAL A 157 12.83 13.79 -4.73
C VAL A 157 12.53 12.35 -5.14
N ALA A 158 11.27 11.93 -5.09
CA ALA A 158 10.85 10.61 -5.57
C ALA A 158 11.20 10.43 -7.06
N ALA A 159 10.93 11.43 -7.90
CA ALA A 159 11.28 11.40 -9.31
C ALA A 159 12.80 11.25 -9.55
N ASP A 160 13.61 12.04 -8.85
CA ASP A 160 15.08 12.00 -8.94
C ASP A 160 15.64 10.64 -8.47
N LEU A 161 15.11 10.11 -7.36
CA LEU A 161 15.50 8.80 -6.82
C LEU A 161 15.23 7.71 -7.86
N ILE A 162 14.03 7.69 -8.43
CA ILE A 162 13.66 6.68 -9.42
C ILE A 162 14.55 6.81 -10.66
N ALA A 163 14.76 8.03 -11.15
CA ALA A 163 15.65 8.28 -12.29
C ALA A 163 17.08 7.79 -12.02
N THR A 164 17.62 8.06 -10.83
CA THR A 164 18.97 7.65 -10.43
C THR A 164 19.11 6.14 -10.39
N ILE A 165 18.18 5.44 -9.73
CA ILE A 165 18.21 3.97 -9.63
C ILE A 165 18.02 3.34 -11.02
N CYS A 166 17.05 3.80 -11.80
CA CYS A 166 16.78 3.24 -13.13
C CYS A 166 17.89 3.53 -14.15
N ALA A 167 18.63 4.64 -14.01
CA ALA A 167 19.79 4.92 -14.85
C ALA A 167 20.95 3.94 -14.57
N ALA A 168 21.17 3.59 -13.30
CA ALA A 168 22.19 2.62 -12.91
C ALA A 168 21.76 1.16 -13.17
N ARG A 169 20.47 0.86 -12.97
CA ARG A 169 19.92 -0.50 -12.95
C ARG A 169 18.50 -0.53 -13.56
N PRO A 170 18.36 -0.56 -14.91
CA PRO A 170 17.08 -0.38 -15.59
C PRO A 170 15.96 -1.37 -15.19
N ASP A 171 16.30 -2.60 -14.87
CA ASP A 171 15.36 -3.63 -14.41
C ASP A 171 15.00 -3.50 -12.91
N ALA A 172 15.50 -2.50 -12.18
CA ALA A 172 15.12 -2.18 -10.80
C ALA A 172 13.92 -1.23 -10.68
N GLU A 173 13.18 -0.97 -11.76
CA GLU A 173 12.08 0.02 -11.73
C GLU A 173 11.02 -0.29 -10.65
N VAL A 174 10.68 -1.57 -10.43
CA VAL A 174 9.78 -2.01 -9.35
C VAL A 174 10.34 -1.62 -7.97
N LEU A 175 11.62 -1.91 -7.73
CA LEU A 175 12.30 -1.56 -6.49
C LEU A 175 12.35 -0.04 -6.31
N ALA A 176 12.70 0.71 -7.37
CA ALA A 176 12.82 2.16 -7.34
C ALA A 176 11.50 2.86 -7.00
N LEU A 177 10.39 2.44 -7.61
CA LEU A 177 9.05 2.95 -7.30
C LEU A 177 8.65 2.66 -5.84
N GLY A 178 8.93 1.46 -5.36
CA GLY A 178 8.68 1.08 -3.96
C GLY A 178 9.52 1.87 -2.95
N LEU A 179 10.81 2.08 -3.22
CA LEU A 179 11.70 2.90 -2.39
C LEU A 179 11.28 4.37 -2.40
N ALA A 180 10.76 4.88 -3.51
CA ALA A 180 10.26 6.24 -3.61
C ALA A 180 9.07 6.50 -2.66
N ASP A 181 8.14 5.56 -2.54
CA ASP A 181 7.06 5.66 -1.54
C ASP A 181 7.60 5.68 -0.10
N MET A 182 8.70 4.98 0.18
CA MET A 182 9.37 5.06 1.49
C MET A 182 10.04 6.40 1.73
N VAL A 183 10.72 6.96 0.72
CA VAL A 183 11.31 8.31 0.82
C VAL A 183 10.23 9.36 1.01
N LEU A 184 9.10 9.27 0.30
CA LEU A 184 7.94 10.14 0.54
C LEU A 184 7.50 10.08 2.00
N ALA A 185 7.33 8.88 2.55
CA ALA A 185 6.93 8.70 3.94
C ALA A 185 7.93 9.32 4.93
N GLN A 186 9.23 9.13 4.74
CA GLN A 186 10.26 9.71 5.59
C GLN A 186 10.26 11.25 5.53
N LYS A 187 10.19 11.82 4.32
CA LYS A 187 10.16 13.28 4.14
C LYS A 187 8.90 13.92 4.73
N LEU A 188 7.78 13.22 4.67
CA LEU A 188 6.49 13.66 5.23
C LEU A 188 6.31 13.24 6.70
N LYS A 189 7.31 12.59 7.30
CA LYS A 189 7.32 12.11 8.68
C LYS A 189 6.17 11.14 9.01
N TRP A 190 5.77 10.32 8.04
CA TRP A 190 4.81 9.24 8.26
C TRP A 190 5.50 8.05 8.91
N SER A 191 4.79 7.37 9.82
CA SER A 191 5.33 6.21 10.55
C SER A 191 5.64 5.02 9.63
N LYS A 192 4.84 4.86 8.58
CA LYS A 192 4.94 3.79 7.59
C LYS A 192 4.61 4.31 6.19
N PRO A 193 5.25 3.77 5.14
CA PRO A 193 4.94 4.07 3.76
C PRO A 193 3.50 3.72 3.36
N VAL A 194 3.01 4.38 2.32
CA VAL A 194 1.79 4.03 1.60
C VAL A 194 2.20 3.85 0.14
N PRO A 195 1.90 2.71 -0.51
CA PRO A 195 2.38 2.49 -1.86
C PRO A 195 1.47 3.22 -2.86
N LEU A 196 1.95 4.35 -3.38
CA LEU A 196 1.17 5.26 -4.24
C LEU A 196 1.65 5.18 -5.69
N LEU A 197 2.95 5.04 -5.89
CA LEU A 197 3.56 5.21 -7.22
C LEU A 197 3.49 3.93 -8.05
N LEU A 198 3.70 2.79 -7.41
CA LEU A 198 3.79 1.51 -8.13
C LEU A 198 2.46 1.13 -8.82
N PRO A 199 1.28 1.24 -8.16
CA PRO A 199 -0.02 1.02 -8.83
C PRO A 199 -0.26 1.95 -10.03
N GLU A 200 0.28 3.16 -9.99
CA GLU A 200 0.08 4.19 -11.02
C GLU A 200 1.02 4.05 -12.22
N ARG A 201 1.95 3.09 -12.20
CA ARG A 201 2.97 2.95 -13.25
C ARG A 201 2.42 2.73 -14.67
N PHE A 202 1.20 2.23 -14.80
CA PHE A 202 0.49 2.12 -16.09
C PHE A 202 -0.66 3.13 -16.25
N GLY A 203 -0.82 4.03 -15.28
CA GLY A 203 -1.84 5.07 -15.22
C GLY A 203 -1.66 6.19 -16.25
N PRO A 204 -2.63 7.12 -16.33
CA PRO A 204 -2.64 8.20 -17.32
C PRO A 204 -1.51 9.20 -17.12
N ALA A 205 -0.99 9.35 -15.89
CA ALA A 205 0.07 10.30 -15.55
C ALA A 205 1.36 10.09 -16.37
N PHE A 206 1.66 8.84 -16.73
CA PHE A 206 2.84 8.48 -17.51
C PHE A 206 2.60 8.44 -19.02
N ARG A 207 1.42 8.75 -19.54
CA ARG A 207 1.18 8.72 -21.00
C ARG A 207 1.87 9.91 -21.67
N THR A 208 2.54 9.67 -22.80
CA THR A 208 3.15 10.76 -23.59
C THR A 208 2.07 11.60 -24.29
N ILE A 209 2.39 12.86 -24.56
CA ILE A 209 1.55 13.75 -25.37
C ILE A 209 1.42 13.13 -26.77
N GLY A 210 0.20 12.78 -27.18
CA GLY A 210 -0.08 12.04 -28.42
C GLY A 210 -0.27 10.52 -28.27
N GLY A 211 -0.19 9.97 -27.04
CA GLY A 211 -0.63 8.61 -26.69
C GLY A 211 0.26 7.46 -27.19
N ARG A 212 1.37 7.75 -27.88
CA ARG A 212 2.30 6.75 -28.45
C ARG A 212 3.50 6.46 -27.55
N GLY A 213 3.27 6.18 -26.27
CA GLY A 213 4.34 5.79 -25.36
C GLY A 213 4.08 6.15 -23.91
N ARG A 214 5.12 5.94 -23.09
CA ARG A 214 5.14 6.34 -21.68
C ARG A 214 6.37 7.15 -21.35
N VAL A 215 6.18 8.18 -20.55
CA VAL A 215 7.25 8.99 -19.97
C VAL A 215 8.13 8.09 -19.11
N ARG A 216 9.44 8.14 -19.31
CA ARG A 216 10.42 7.28 -18.62
C ARG A 216 11.20 8.03 -17.54
N PRO A 217 11.72 7.31 -16.52
CA PRO A 217 12.64 7.90 -15.56
C PRO A 217 13.80 8.61 -16.28
N GLY A 218 14.12 9.83 -15.84
CA GLY A 218 15.17 10.67 -16.43
C GLY A 218 14.72 11.59 -17.57
N GLU A 219 13.51 11.43 -18.10
CA GLU A 219 12.96 12.36 -19.09
C GLU A 219 12.47 13.67 -18.44
N PRO A 220 12.52 14.82 -19.15
CA PRO A 220 12.08 16.12 -18.59
C PRO A 220 10.63 16.14 -18.10
N ALA A 221 9.74 15.34 -18.69
CA ALA A 221 8.34 15.26 -18.28
C ALA A 221 8.10 14.34 -17.07
N TYR A 222 9.10 13.56 -16.62
CA TYR A 222 8.96 12.56 -15.57
C TYR A 222 8.63 13.15 -14.19
N PRO A 223 9.25 14.26 -13.73
CA PRO A 223 8.91 14.87 -12.45
C PRO A 223 7.43 15.29 -12.37
N ARG A 224 6.91 15.91 -13.45
CA ARG A 224 5.49 16.20 -13.60
C ARG A 224 4.63 14.93 -13.57
N ALA A 225 5.03 13.88 -14.28
CA ALA A 225 4.31 12.60 -14.28
C ALA A 225 4.23 11.99 -12.87
N ILE A 226 5.31 12.07 -12.09
CA ILE A 226 5.32 11.61 -10.69
C ILE A 226 4.34 12.42 -9.83
N CYS A 227 4.31 13.75 -9.96
CA CYS A 227 3.32 14.56 -9.25
C CYS A 227 1.88 14.12 -9.57
N LEU A 228 1.55 13.90 -10.84
CA LEU A 228 0.22 13.43 -11.24
C LEU A 228 -0.07 11.99 -10.78
N ALA A 229 0.94 11.11 -10.79
CA ALA A 229 0.82 9.76 -10.26
C ALA A 229 0.56 9.77 -8.75
N VAL A 230 1.22 10.64 -7.98
CA VAL A 230 0.92 10.83 -6.55
C VAL A 230 -0.55 11.21 -6.35
N VAL A 231 -1.09 12.12 -7.16
CA VAL A 231 -2.51 12.50 -7.07
C VAL A 231 -3.42 11.30 -7.33
N GLY A 232 -3.22 10.58 -8.43
CA GLY A 232 -4.02 9.40 -8.76
C GLY A 232 -3.94 8.30 -7.70
N GLY A 233 -2.72 8.01 -7.23
CA GLY A 233 -2.47 7.02 -6.19
C GLY A 233 -3.13 7.40 -4.86
N VAL A 234 -3.08 8.67 -4.47
CA VAL A 234 -3.78 9.16 -3.26
C VAL A 234 -5.30 9.03 -3.42
N GLU A 235 -5.87 9.44 -4.56
CA GLU A 235 -7.31 9.32 -4.80
C GLU A 235 -7.78 7.86 -4.71
N ALA A 236 -7.03 6.95 -5.32
CA ALA A 236 -7.30 5.51 -5.24
C ALA A 236 -7.17 4.98 -3.81
N ALA A 237 -6.17 5.45 -3.07
CA ALA A 237 -5.92 5.06 -1.69
C ALA A 237 -7.03 5.55 -0.74
N LEU A 238 -7.44 6.82 -0.82
CA LEU A 238 -8.54 7.39 -0.03
C LEU A 238 -9.85 6.65 -0.29
N ARG A 239 -10.18 6.41 -1.56
CA ARG A 239 -11.38 5.66 -1.96
C ARG A 239 -11.38 4.25 -1.38
N SER A 240 -10.24 3.55 -1.45
CA SER A 240 -10.09 2.22 -0.86
C SER A 240 -10.25 2.22 0.66
N GLY A 241 -9.92 3.32 1.33
CA GLY A 241 -10.11 3.47 2.78
C GLY A 241 -11.58 3.49 3.18
N THR A 242 -12.47 4.09 2.38
CA THR A 242 -13.90 4.24 2.72
C THR A 242 -14.60 2.90 2.83
N ASP A 243 -14.30 1.96 1.92
CA ASP A 243 -14.88 0.62 1.96
C ASP A 243 -14.41 -0.18 3.18
N ILE A 244 -13.12 -0.08 3.51
CA ILE A 244 -12.52 -0.73 4.68
C ILE A 244 -13.07 -0.14 5.98
N ASP A 245 -13.17 1.19 6.06
CA ASP A 245 -13.65 1.90 7.25
C ASP A 245 -15.06 1.45 7.65
N ARG A 246 -15.97 1.36 6.67
CA ARG A 246 -17.34 0.87 6.89
C ARG A 246 -17.36 -0.54 7.49
N ARG A 247 -16.56 -1.47 6.95
CA ARG A 247 -16.51 -2.86 7.44
C ARG A 247 -15.74 -2.99 8.76
N ALA A 248 -14.70 -2.19 8.96
CA ALA A 248 -13.99 -2.06 10.22
C ALA A 248 -14.91 -1.58 11.35
N ALA A 249 -15.72 -0.54 11.13
CA ALA A 249 -16.71 -0.07 12.09
C ALA A 249 -17.72 -1.16 12.45
N ARG A 250 -18.14 -1.96 11.45
CA ARG A 250 -19.01 -3.11 11.67
C ARG A 250 -18.32 -4.19 12.50
N LEU A 251 -17.07 -4.52 12.19
CA LEU A 251 -16.27 -5.48 12.95
C LEU A 251 -16.12 -5.07 14.41
N ILE A 252 -15.80 -3.81 14.68
CA ILE A 252 -15.72 -3.26 16.05
C ILE A 252 -17.05 -3.43 16.77
N ALA A 253 -18.17 -3.08 16.13
CA ALA A 253 -19.49 -3.15 16.74
C ALA A 253 -19.96 -4.59 17.06
N VAL A 254 -19.48 -5.60 16.32
CA VAL A 254 -19.87 -7.00 16.53
C VAL A 254 -18.85 -7.83 17.28
N ALA A 255 -17.60 -7.36 17.44
CA ALA A 255 -16.56 -8.05 18.17
C ALA A 255 -17.03 -8.53 19.58
N PRO A 256 -17.71 -7.72 20.41
CA PRO A 256 -18.21 -8.18 21.72
C PRO A 256 -19.29 -9.27 21.63
N LYS A 257 -19.97 -9.41 20.49
CA LYS A 257 -21.03 -10.41 20.27
C LYS A 257 -20.48 -11.77 19.89
N VAL A 258 -19.19 -11.85 19.57
CA VAL A 258 -18.49 -13.07 19.21
C VAL A 258 -17.92 -13.68 20.48
N ARG A 259 -18.50 -14.81 20.92
CA ARG A 259 -18.11 -15.48 22.18
C ARG A 259 -16.93 -16.46 22.02
N THR A 260 -16.20 -16.37 20.92
CA THR A 260 -15.08 -17.28 20.63
C THR A 260 -13.84 -16.83 21.41
N LYS A 261 -13.42 -17.61 22.41
CA LYS A 261 -12.19 -17.34 23.17
C LYS A 261 -10.98 -17.33 22.23
N GLY A 262 -10.20 -16.25 22.23
CA GLY A 262 -9.04 -16.07 21.33
C GLY A 262 -9.36 -15.41 19.98
N ALA A 263 -10.59 -14.94 19.76
CA ALA A 263 -10.97 -14.20 18.56
C ALA A 263 -10.17 -12.89 18.38
N ASP A 264 -9.70 -12.28 19.47
CA ASP A 264 -8.98 -11.00 19.44
C ASP A 264 -7.76 -11.05 18.51
N ALA A 265 -7.00 -12.15 18.50
CA ALA A 265 -5.86 -12.31 17.61
C ALA A 265 -6.27 -12.30 16.12
N VAL A 266 -7.42 -12.89 15.79
CA VAL A 266 -7.96 -12.90 14.42
C VAL A 266 -8.49 -11.52 14.04
N ILE A 267 -9.18 -10.84 14.95
CA ILE A 267 -9.68 -9.48 14.76
C ILE A 267 -8.51 -8.50 14.53
N GLN A 268 -7.43 -8.61 15.31
CA GLN A 268 -6.23 -7.80 15.11
C GLN A 268 -5.56 -8.08 13.75
N LYS A 269 -5.55 -9.33 13.29
CA LYS A 269 -5.08 -9.66 11.93
C LYS A 269 -5.96 -9.03 10.86
N LEU A 270 -7.28 -9.05 11.00
CA LEU A 270 -8.20 -8.39 10.06
C LEU A 270 -7.96 -6.86 9.97
N PHE A 271 -7.54 -6.22 11.05
CA PHE A 271 -7.14 -4.81 11.05
C PHE A 271 -5.74 -4.56 10.48
N SER A 272 -4.90 -5.60 10.38
CA SER A 272 -3.48 -5.48 10.02
C SER A 272 -3.14 -5.99 8.62
N GLU A 273 -3.94 -6.91 8.08
CA GLU A 273 -3.65 -7.65 6.84
C GLU A 273 -4.81 -7.50 5.85
N ASP A 274 -4.52 -7.54 4.55
CA ASP A 274 -5.54 -7.43 3.49
C ASP A 274 -6.61 -8.52 3.63
N ALA A 275 -6.16 -9.72 4.01
CA ALA A 275 -6.99 -10.88 4.14
C ALA A 275 -6.38 -11.93 5.08
N VAL A 276 -7.24 -12.78 5.65
CA VAL A 276 -6.91 -13.82 6.61
C VAL A 276 -7.53 -15.14 6.15
N SER A 277 -6.75 -16.22 6.14
CA SER A 277 -7.25 -17.57 5.86
C SER A 277 -8.21 -18.03 6.96
N ALA A 278 -9.27 -18.75 6.58
CA ALA A 278 -10.28 -19.29 7.50
C ALA A 278 -9.71 -20.23 8.57
N SER A 279 -8.55 -20.84 8.30
CA SER A 279 -7.81 -21.66 9.29
C SER A 279 -7.13 -20.82 10.37
N ALA A 280 -7.05 -19.49 10.19
CA ALA A 280 -6.39 -18.53 11.07
C ALA A 280 -5.01 -19.01 11.55
N PRO A 281 -4.06 -19.28 10.63
CA PRO A 281 -2.76 -19.82 10.99
C PRO A 281 -2.04 -18.89 11.98
N GLY A 282 -1.40 -19.47 13.00
CA GLY A 282 -0.75 -18.73 14.08
C GLY A 282 -1.71 -18.20 15.16
N SER A 283 -3.01 -18.47 15.08
CA SER A 283 -3.92 -18.30 16.22
C SER A 283 -3.91 -19.55 17.11
N HIS A 284 -4.34 -19.41 18.37
CA HIS A 284 -4.55 -20.54 19.28
C HIS A 284 -5.94 -21.20 19.10
N LEU A 285 -6.64 -20.91 18.00
CA LEU A 285 -7.94 -21.49 17.70
C LEU A 285 -7.77 -22.84 17.00
N SER A 286 -8.65 -23.79 17.33
CA SER A 286 -8.81 -24.98 16.49
C SER A 286 -9.38 -24.58 15.13
N ARG A 287 -9.13 -25.39 14.09
CA ARG A 287 -9.71 -25.18 12.75
C ARG A 287 -11.23 -24.99 12.78
N TRP A 288 -11.93 -25.75 13.62
CA TRP A 288 -13.38 -25.63 13.81
C TRP A 288 -13.78 -24.31 14.47
N ALA A 289 -13.06 -23.87 15.50
CA ALA A 289 -13.33 -22.60 16.19
C ALA A 289 -13.08 -21.40 15.27
N ALA A 290 -12.01 -21.43 14.47
CA ALA A 290 -11.70 -20.39 13.48
C ALA A 290 -12.76 -20.32 12.37
N THR A 291 -13.17 -21.47 11.83
CA THR A 291 -14.22 -21.53 10.79
C THR A 291 -15.53 -20.94 11.31
N ARG A 292 -15.99 -21.35 12.50
CA ARG A 292 -17.23 -20.84 13.11
C ARG A 292 -17.15 -19.36 13.47
N LEU A 293 -15.96 -18.87 13.82
CA LEU A 293 -15.71 -17.44 14.03
C LEU A 293 -15.96 -16.66 12.74
N PHE A 294 -15.34 -17.06 11.63
CA PHE A 294 -15.52 -16.38 10.34
C PHE A 294 -16.96 -16.46 9.83
N ASP A 295 -17.63 -17.61 9.92
CA ASP A 295 -19.05 -17.72 9.55
C ASP A 295 -19.93 -16.75 10.37
N ARG A 296 -19.62 -16.59 11.66
CA ARG A 296 -20.34 -15.64 12.52
C ARG A 296 -20.03 -14.18 12.15
N LEU A 297 -18.77 -13.85 11.83
CA LEU A 297 -18.39 -12.50 11.39
C LEU A 297 -19.02 -12.15 10.04
N GLU A 298 -19.03 -13.10 9.10
CA GLU A 298 -19.65 -12.97 7.78
C GLU A 298 -21.16 -12.79 7.90
N SER A 299 -21.85 -13.56 8.74
CA SER A 299 -23.30 -13.37 8.97
C SER A 299 -23.65 -12.00 9.58
N PHE A 300 -22.68 -11.33 10.19
CA PHE A 300 -22.82 -9.96 10.66
C PHE A 300 -22.43 -8.90 9.62
N ASP A 301 -21.99 -9.29 8.43
CA ASP A 301 -21.39 -8.44 7.39
C ASP A 301 -20.14 -7.68 7.88
N ALA A 302 -19.44 -8.24 8.86
CA ALA A 302 -18.21 -7.65 9.41
C ALA A 302 -16.96 -8.01 8.58
N VAL A 303 -17.02 -9.09 7.81
CA VAL A 303 -15.99 -9.54 6.87
C VAL A 303 -16.64 -10.03 5.59
N ARG A 304 -15.86 -10.11 4.51
CA ARG A 304 -16.28 -10.67 3.22
C ARG A 304 -15.39 -11.84 2.84
N GLU A 305 -15.99 -12.91 2.32
CA GLU A 305 -15.28 -14.01 1.67
C GLU A 305 -14.72 -13.55 0.32
N LEU A 306 -13.42 -13.78 0.09
CA LEU A 306 -12.67 -13.24 -1.06
C LEU A 306 -12.21 -14.30 -2.07
N SER A 307 -12.27 -15.58 -1.71
CA SER A 307 -11.71 -16.66 -2.53
C SER A 307 -12.73 -17.32 -3.47
N GLY A 308 -14.04 -17.16 -3.23
CA GLY A 308 -15.10 -17.70 -4.09
C GLY A 308 -15.16 -19.23 -4.13
N ARG A 309 -14.57 -19.93 -3.15
CA ARG A 309 -14.43 -21.40 -3.13
C ARG A 309 -14.93 -22.04 -1.82
N PRO A 310 -15.36 -23.31 -1.85
CA PRO A 310 -15.91 -23.99 -0.67
C PRO A 310 -14.84 -24.40 0.36
N SER A 311 -13.58 -24.55 -0.06
CA SER A 311 -12.44 -24.92 0.79
C SER A 311 -11.37 -23.83 0.75
N PHE A 312 -10.49 -23.77 1.76
CA PHE A 312 -9.43 -22.75 1.86
C PHE A 312 -9.96 -21.31 1.73
N ARG A 313 -11.12 -21.05 2.36
CA ARG A 313 -11.76 -19.73 2.35
C ARG A 313 -10.83 -18.67 2.92
N ILE A 314 -10.88 -17.48 2.32
CA ILE A 314 -10.11 -16.32 2.74
C ILE A 314 -11.09 -15.18 3.00
N PHE A 315 -10.89 -14.46 4.09
CA PHE A 315 -11.77 -13.37 4.52
C PHE A 315 -11.00 -12.07 4.66
N GLY A 316 -11.63 -10.95 4.32
CA GLY A 316 -11.06 -9.61 4.51
C GLY A 316 -12.10 -8.59 4.91
N LEU A 317 -11.62 -7.39 5.23
CA LEU A 317 -12.43 -6.19 5.41
C LEU A 317 -12.78 -5.53 4.07
#